data_AF-A0A6V7HEN6-F1
#
_entry.id   AF-A0A6V7HEN6-F1
#
_cell.length_a   1.000
_cell.length_b   1.000
_cell.length_c   1.000
_cell.angle_alpha   90.00
_cell.angle_beta   90.00
_cell.angle_gamma   90.00
#
_symmetry.space_group_name_H-M   'P 1'
#
loop_
_entity.id
_entity.type
_entity.pdbx_description
1 polymer ?
#
loop_
_entity_poly.entity_id
_entity_poly.type
_entity_poly.pdbx_seq_one_letter_code
_entity_poly.pdbx_strand_id
1 'polypeptide(L)'
;MKILAAFMLLFVTVTKCHEPFQVIFQWSSIDVVWPSEEEQQFAIDHGDYVAANNFIAGIKFWKDKMYLTLPRWKDGVPVTLAVTSTTPVNKATAPNLKAFPSWEMQKIGDCSAFQFVQSMEVDPKGRMWVLDSGKMSPLSVEVKTICPPRLVILDLENEGKVLRIYEFPSQVARHGTAHLNDIVLDHEDGGMAYITDSDRDDPGIIVYSLSNNTSWKVRHDSMRAKPEAVRFMVAKTPINMPISVDGIALSPASSTDRQVYYSPLSSFHLYSIPTSVLKSNTSNVDEHVKELGRKISQTDGMMMSAKGVLYFGLLADDAVAMWDTKQTASFATGQRVISRDHERMQWPDTFAYDADGNFYCVTNSLQNILTNRVNTSIPNYRVVRARTGVKSYQYLEDGTAPKQPEIPTSLANRISLAVTVGLIILLAFVVQAELSAATPSRSHIIDLELTSPMETIKSASEIKTLPVRLHDFKGKLEEVKHVTLLRCRVQ
;
A
#
# COMPACT_ATOMS: atom_id res chain seq x y z
N MET A 1 50.11 48.44 -25.45
CA MET A 1 49.90 48.10 -24.03
C MET A 1 48.40 48.00 -23.78
N LYS A 2 47.95 46.83 -23.31
CA LYS A 2 46.72 46.58 -22.53
C LYS A 2 45.36 46.54 -23.26
N ILE A 3 45.03 45.31 -23.68
CA ILE A 3 43.82 44.54 -23.34
C ILE A 3 42.47 45.24 -23.57
N LEU A 4 41.78 44.81 -24.63
CA LEU A 4 40.31 44.78 -24.65
C LEU A 4 39.84 43.48 -25.33
N ALA A 5 40.19 42.34 -24.71
CA ALA A 5 39.53 41.07 -24.99
C ALA A 5 38.21 41.06 -24.20
N ALA A 6 37.14 41.56 -24.81
CA ALA A 6 35.81 41.46 -24.26
C ALA A 6 35.33 40.02 -24.42
N PHE A 7 35.33 39.29 -23.30
CA PHE A 7 34.73 37.97 -23.17
C PHE A 7 33.24 38.02 -23.54
N MET A 8 32.87 37.51 -24.71
CA MET A 8 31.51 37.01 -24.93
C MET A 8 31.36 35.70 -24.13
N LEU A 9 30.95 35.81 -22.87
CA LEU A 9 30.39 34.66 -22.16
C LEU A 9 29.05 34.34 -22.83
N LEU A 10 29.07 33.35 -23.73
CA LEU A 10 27.87 32.68 -24.20
C LEU A 10 27.27 31.98 -22.96
N PHE A 11 26.30 32.61 -22.30
CA PHE A 11 25.47 31.92 -21.33
C PHE A 11 24.65 30.88 -22.10
N VAL A 12 25.20 29.68 -22.21
CA VAL A 12 24.42 28.49 -22.56
C VAL A 12 23.50 28.26 -21.37
N THR A 13 22.30 28.84 -21.42
CA THR A 13 21.21 28.43 -20.55
C THR A 13 20.90 26.99 -20.92
N VAL A 14 21.46 26.04 -20.17
CA VAL A 14 21.04 24.64 -20.25
C VAL A 14 19.62 24.59 -19.72
N THR A 15 18.65 24.78 -20.61
CA THR A 15 17.26 24.44 -20.32
C THR A 15 17.24 22.94 -20.07
N LYS A 16 17.20 22.53 -18.80
CA LYS A 16 16.94 21.14 -18.43
C LYS A 16 15.53 20.80 -18.90
N CYS A 17 15.42 20.30 -20.13
CA CYS A 17 14.18 19.74 -20.63
C CYS A 17 13.85 18.51 -19.76
N HIS A 18 12.62 18.46 -19.25
CA HIS A 18 12.16 17.24 -18.58
C HIS A 18 12.13 16.13 -19.63
N GLU A 19 12.59 14.94 -19.28
CA GLU A 19 12.45 13.80 -20.19
C GLU A 19 10.96 13.53 -20.42
N PRO A 20 10.52 13.29 -21.67
CA PRO A 20 9.12 13.02 -21.93
C PRO A 20 8.70 11.71 -21.28
N PHE A 21 7.45 11.63 -20.85
CA PHE A 21 6.90 10.38 -20.35
C PHE A 21 6.88 9.31 -21.43
N GLN A 22 7.35 8.12 -21.06
CA GLN A 22 7.33 6.91 -21.88
C GLN A 22 6.31 5.93 -21.33
N VAL A 23 5.52 5.31 -22.20
CA VAL A 23 4.61 4.23 -21.81
C VAL A 23 5.45 2.98 -21.50
N ILE A 24 5.38 2.51 -20.26
CA ILE A 24 6.08 1.29 -19.81
C ILE A 24 5.13 0.10 -19.81
N PHE A 25 3.91 0.32 -19.33
CA PHE A 25 2.84 -0.66 -19.37
C PHE A 25 1.56 -0.04 -19.93
N GLN A 26 0.76 -0.85 -20.62
CA GLN A 26 -0.52 -0.45 -21.19
C GLN A 26 -1.47 -1.65 -21.24
N TRP A 27 -2.72 -1.44 -20.85
CA TRP A 27 -3.77 -2.46 -20.84
C TRP A 27 -5.01 -1.94 -21.55
N SER A 28 -5.59 -2.77 -22.42
CA SER A 28 -6.93 -2.53 -22.96
C SER A 28 -8.02 -2.98 -21.98
N SER A 29 -7.78 -4.10 -21.31
CA SER A 29 -8.52 -4.61 -20.18
C SER A 29 -7.55 -5.21 -19.17
N ILE A 30 -7.96 -5.26 -17.90
CA ILE A 30 -7.15 -5.85 -16.85
C ILE A 30 -7.66 -7.26 -16.58
N ASP A 31 -6.75 -8.21 -16.58
CA ASP A 31 -7.00 -9.57 -16.12
C ASP A 31 -6.08 -9.90 -14.95
N VAL A 32 -6.47 -10.90 -14.17
CA VAL A 32 -5.79 -11.33 -12.96
C VAL A 32 -5.26 -12.74 -13.13
N VAL A 33 -4.34 -13.14 -12.24
CA VAL A 33 -3.89 -14.53 -12.15
C VAL A 33 -4.89 -15.32 -11.32
N TRP A 34 -5.83 -15.98 -11.99
CA TRP A 34 -6.88 -16.80 -11.40
C TRP A 34 -6.35 -18.05 -10.70
N PRO A 35 -7.01 -18.54 -9.63
CA PRO A 35 -6.60 -19.79 -8.98
C PRO A 35 -6.77 -21.01 -9.89
N SER A 36 -7.80 -21.01 -10.74
CA SER A 36 -7.99 -21.99 -11.82
C SER A 36 -8.80 -21.41 -12.99
N GLU A 37 -8.80 -22.11 -14.13
CA GLU A 37 -9.63 -21.74 -15.29
C GLU A 37 -11.13 -21.87 -14.97
N GLU A 38 -11.52 -22.85 -14.15
CA GLU A 38 -12.91 -23.03 -13.73
C GLU A 38 -13.40 -21.86 -12.87
N GLU A 39 -12.56 -21.34 -11.96
CA GLU A 39 -12.91 -20.16 -11.16
C GLU A 39 -13.03 -18.90 -12.02
N GLN A 40 -12.15 -18.73 -13.02
CA GLN A 40 -12.25 -17.65 -13.97
C GLN A 40 -13.56 -17.72 -14.75
N GLN A 41 -13.89 -18.88 -15.31
CA GLN A 41 -15.12 -19.06 -16.09
C GLN A 41 -16.36 -18.85 -15.21
N PHE A 42 -16.35 -19.37 -13.98
CA PHE A 42 -17.42 -19.13 -13.02
C PHE A 42 -17.62 -17.64 -12.76
N ALA A 43 -16.54 -16.89 -12.53
CA ALA A 43 -16.62 -15.45 -12.28
C ALA A 43 -17.14 -14.67 -13.50
N ILE A 44 -16.76 -15.09 -14.72
CA ILE A 44 -17.30 -14.52 -15.96
C ILE A 44 -18.80 -14.78 -16.07
N ASP A 45 -19.23 -16.03 -15.87
CA ASP A 45 -20.62 -16.46 -16.06
C ASP A 45 -21.58 -15.81 -15.04
N HIS A 46 -21.08 -15.50 -13.84
CA HIS A 46 -21.87 -14.89 -12.75
C HIS A 46 -21.70 -13.37 -12.67
N GLY A 47 -20.88 -12.76 -13.54
CA GLY A 47 -20.62 -11.32 -13.53
C GLY A 47 -19.74 -10.84 -12.36
N ASP A 48 -19.08 -11.76 -11.65
CA ASP A 48 -18.07 -11.46 -10.62
C ASP A 48 -16.74 -11.00 -11.23
N TYR A 49 -16.56 -11.19 -12.54
CA TYR A 49 -15.55 -10.52 -13.36
C TYR A 49 -16.18 -9.87 -14.59
N VAL A 50 -16.03 -8.54 -14.68
CA VAL A 50 -16.43 -7.74 -15.84
C VAL A 50 -15.23 -6.94 -16.30
N ALA A 51 -14.59 -7.36 -17.40
CA ALA A 51 -13.35 -6.75 -17.90
C ALA A 51 -13.42 -5.21 -18.04
N ALA A 52 -14.58 -4.68 -18.43
CA ALA A 52 -14.81 -3.24 -18.60
C ALA A 52 -14.88 -2.44 -17.29
N ASN A 53 -15.08 -3.10 -16.15
CA ASN A 53 -15.21 -2.47 -14.83
C ASN A 53 -13.90 -2.46 -14.03
N ASN A 54 -12.88 -3.19 -14.50
CA ASN A 54 -11.59 -3.26 -13.85
C ASN A 54 -10.68 -2.17 -14.43
N PHE A 55 -10.27 -1.21 -13.58
CA PHE A 55 -9.32 -0.16 -13.93
C PHE A 55 -8.26 0.00 -12.85
N ILE A 56 -7.08 0.53 -13.22
CA ILE A 56 -6.00 0.88 -12.29
C ILE A 56 -6.19 2.33 -11.85
N ALA A 57 -6.20 2.57 -10.54
CA ALA A 57 -6.15 3.92 -9.97
C ALA A 57 -4.76 4.20 -9.37
N GLY A 58 -4.38 3.39 -8.38
CA GLY A 58 -3.16 3.56 -7.60
C GLY A 58 -1.97 2.77 -8.11
N ILE A 59 -0.77 3.32 -7.89
CA ILE A 59 0.52 2.66 -8.11
C ILE A 59 1.51 3.00 -7.00
N LYS A 60 2.26 2.00 -6.52
CA LYS A 60 3.46 2.16 -5.68
C LYS A 60 4.47 1.05 -5.95
N PHE A 61 5.71 1.28 -5.54
CA PHE A 61 6.84 0.39 -5.79
C PHE A 61 7.51 -0.06 -4.51
N TRP A 62 7.97 -1.30 -4.51
CA TRP A 62 8.93 -1.79 -3.52
C TRP A 62 9.85 -2.81 -4.16
N LYS A 63 11.15 -2.52 -4.17
CA LYS A 63 12.17 -3.32 -4.87
C LYS A 63 11.76 -3.56 -6.32
N ASP A 64 11.68 -4.81 -6.74
CA ASP A 64 11.34 -5.26 -8.09
C ASP A 64 9.82 -5.40 -8.33
N LYS A 65 8.98 -5.06 -7.36
CA LYS A 65 7.52 -5.20 -7.41
C LYS A 65 6.80 -3.87 -7.58
N MET A 66 5.82 -3.89 -8.48
CA MET A 66 4.85 -2.82 -8.72
C MET A 66 3.51 -3.26 -8.15
N TYR A 67 2.97 -2.47 -7.24
CA TYR A 67 1.68 -2.70 -6.62
C TYR A 67 0.65 -1.76 -7.24
N LEU A 68 -0.54 -2.28 -7.49
CA LEU A 68 -1.61 -1.57 -8.18
C LEU A 68 -2.92 -1.70 -7.41
N THR A 69 -3.70 -0.63 -7.34
CA THR A 69 -5.08 -0.70 -6.82
C THR A 69 -6.07 -0.81 -7.97
N LEU A 70 -7.12 -1.61 -7.76
CA LEU A 70 -8.25 -1.77 -8.65
C LEU A 70 -9.52 -1.51 -7.83
N PRO A 71 -9.87 -0.23 -7.63
CA PRO A 71 -10.96 0.10 -6.73
C PRO A 71 -12.30 -0.43 -7.26
N ARG A 72 -13.11 -1.03 -6.37
CA ARG A 72 -14.39 -1.65 -6.73
C ARG A 72 -15.50 -0.61 -6.94
N TRP A 73 -15.33 0.29 -7.92
CA TRP A 73 -16.32 1.32 -8.27
C TRP A 73 -17.63 0.72 -8.81
N LYS A 74 -17.53 -0.45 -9.44
CA LYS A 74 -18.63 -1.26 -9.98
C LYS A 74 -18.42 -2.71 -9.60
N ASP A 75 -19.49 -3.49 -9.75
CA ASP A 75 -19.43 -4.95 -9.65
C ASP A 75 -18.51 -5.55 -10.73
N GLY A 76 -18.09 -6.80 -10.54
CA GLY A 76 -17.22 -7.49 -11.48
C GLY A 76 -15.72 -7.21 -11.31
N VAL A 77 -15.30 -6.75 -10.12
CA VAL A 77 -13.90 -6.45 -9.77
C VAL A 77 -13.41 -7.43 -8.70
N PRO A 78 -12.83 -8.59 -9.10
CA PRO A 78 -12.49 -9.66 -8.17
C PRO A 78 -11.34 -9.27 -7.21
N VAL A 79 -10.32 -8.59 -7.73
CA VAL A 79 -9.12 -8.19 -6.98
C VAL A 79 -9.10 -6.67 -6.88
N THR A 80 -8.89 -6.13 -5.67
CA THR A 80 -8.80 -4.68 -5.44
C THR A 80 -7.40 -4.19 -5.08
N LEU A 81 -6.51 -5.10 -4.65
CA LEU A 81 -5.09 -4.84 -4.47
C LEU A 81 -4.28 -5.94 -5.15
N ALA A 82 -3.38 -5.55 -6.05
CA ALA A 82 -2.63 -6.48 -6.88
C ALA A 82 -1.14 -6.13 -6.97
N VAL A 83 -0.35 -7.09 -7.44
CA VAL A 83 1.09 -6.96 -7.62
C VAL A 83 1.56 -7.58 -8.94
N THR A 84 2.58 -6.98 -9.54
CA THR A 84 3.30 -7.49 -10.71
C THR A 84 4.77 -7.02 -10.70
N SER A 85 5.56 -7.42 -11.69
CA SER A 85 6.96 -6.97 -11.83
C SER A 85 7.04 -5.52 -12.29
N THR A 86 8.05 -4.80 -11.81
CA THR A 86 8.41 -3.44 -12.27
C THR A 86 8.87 -3.38 -13.72
N THR A 87 9.36 -4.50 -14.26
CA THR A 87 9.87 -4.59 -15.63
C THR A 87 9.00 -5.50 -16.49
N PRO A 88 8.68 -5.11 -17.74
CA PRO A 88 8.01 -5.98 -18.69
C PRO A 88 8.77 -7.30 -18.88
N VAL A 89 8.13 -8.42 -18.57
CA VAL A 89 8.67 -9.76 -18.82
C VAL A 89 8.31 -10.16 -20.25
N ASN A 90 9.26 -10.70 -21.01
CA ASN A 90 9.06 -11.11 -22.41
C ASN A 90 8.48 -10.02 -23.33
N LYS A 91 8.77 -8.74 -23.04
CA LYS A 91 8.19 -7.57 -23.71
C LYS A 91 6.66 -7.44 -23.58
N ALA A 92 6.02 -8.21 -22.71
CA ALA A 92 4.60 -8.06 -22.41
C ALA A 92 4.37 -6.79 -21.61
N THR A 93 3.66 -5.83 -22.20
CA THR A 93 3.34 -4.54 -21.57
C THR A 93 2.01 -4.55 -20.82
N ALA A 94 1.29 -5.67 -20.85
CA ALA A 94 -0.03 -5.88 -20.24
C ALA A 94 -0.04 -7.17 -19.40
N PRO A 95 0.80 -7.30 -18.35
CA PRO A 95 0.82 -8.53 -17.55
C PRO A 95 -0.50 -8.71 -16.79
N ASN A 96 -0.91 -9.97 -16.60
CA ASN A 96 -1.95 -10.33 -15.64
C ASN A 96 -1.48 -9.97 -14.23
N LEU A 97 -2.40 -9.53 -13.39
CA LEU A 97 -2.09 -9.04 -12.05
C LEU A 97 -2.34 -10.12 -10.99
N LYS A 98 -1.39 -10.32 -10.07
CA LYS A 98 -1.56 -11.28 -8.97
C LYS A 98 -2.27 -10.60 -7.80
N ALA A 99 -3.29 -11.24 -7.23
CA ALA A 99 -3.94 -10.78 -6.00
C ALA A 99 -2.91 -10.61 -4.87
N PHE A 100 -3.01 -9.51 -4.11
CA PHE A 100 -2.07 -9.21 -3.04
C PHE A 100 -2.79 -8.82 -1.73
N PRO A 101 -2.38 -9.36 -0.56
CA PRO A 101 -1.32 -10.36 -0.38
C PRO A 101 -1.71 -11.76 -0.88
N SER A 102 -3.00 -12.05 -0.93
CA SER A 102 -3.54 -13.33 -1.37
C SER A 102 -4.98 -13.19 -1.88
N TRP A 103 -5.54 -14.27 -2.43
CA TRP A 103 -6.94 -14.32 -2.87
C TRP A 103 -7.93 -14.26 -1.69
N GLU A 104 -7.57 -14.81 -0.53
CA GLU A 104 -8.38 -14.73 0.70
C GLU A 104 -8.59 -13.27 1.13
N MET A 105 -7.57 -12.43 0.99
CA MET A 105 -7.68 -10.99 1.27
C MET A 105 -8.46 -10.20 0.22
N GLN A 106 -8.95 -10.84 -0.85
CA GLN A 106 -9.83 -10.22 -1.85
C GLN A 106 -11.30 -10.62 -1.67
N LYS A 107 -11.65 -11.43 -0.67
CA LYS A 107 -13.01 -11.96 -0.50
C LYS A 107 -14.04 -10.83 -0.28
N ILE A 108 -14.89 -10.65 -1.28
CA ILE A 108 -16.02 -9.72 -1.28
C ILE A 108 -17.01 -10.10 -0.18
N GLY A 109 -17.46 -9.11 0.60
CA GLY A 109 -18.43 -9.27 1.68
C GLY A 109 -17.83 -9.72 3.03
N ASP A 110 -16.56 -10.10 3.07
CA ASP A 110 -15.85 -10.43 4.30
C ASP A 110 -15.09 -9.20 4.82
N CYS A 111 -15.57 -8.56 5.88
CA CYS A 111 -14.93 -7.35 6.43
C CYS A 111 -13.52 -7.56 6.99
N SER A 112 -13.05 -8.81 7.11
CA SER A 112 -11.63 -9.07 7.38
C SER A 112 -10.75 -8.89 6.13
N ALA A 113 -11.31 -9.12 4.93
CA ALA A 113 -10.69 -8.94 3.62
C ALA A 113 -10.96 -7.55 3.02
N PHE A 114 -10.20 -7.18 1.98
CA PHE A 114 -10.34 -5.88 1.33
C PHE A 114 -11.65 -5.75 0.57
N GLN A 115 -12.36 -4.63 0.80
CA GLN A 115 -13.63 -4.35 0.13
C GLN A 115 -13.48 -3.34 -0.99
N PHE A 116 -12.81 -2.21 -0.73
CA PHE A 116 -12.58 -1.15 -1.72
C PHE A 116 -11.25 -0.47 -1.44
N VAL A 117 -10.22 -0.86 -2.19
CA VAL A 117 -8.90 -0.24 -2.06
C VAL A 117 -8.73 0.82 -3.15
N GLN A 118 -8.81 2.09 -2.75
CA GLN A 118 -8.62 3.24 -3.66
C GLN A 118 -7.14 3.56 -3.83
N SER A 119 -6.43 3.77 -2.71
CA SER A 119 -5.05 4.22 -2.72
C SER A 119 -4.22 3.53 -1.64
N MET A 120 -2.91 3.67 -1.81
CA MET A 120 -1.90 3.16 -0.90
C MET A 120 -0.63 4.01 -0.95
N GLU A 121 0.15 3.96 0.10
CA GLU A 121 1.51 4.51 0.15
C GLU A 121 2.48 3.48 0.72
N VAL A 122 3.72 3.49 0.22
CA VAL A 122 4.78 2.60 0.70
C VAL A 122 5.87 3.45 1.35
N ASP A 123 6.18 3.15 2.61
CA ASP A 123 7.21 3.88 3.34
C ASP A 123 8.62 3.33 3.10
N PRO A 124 9.69 4.06 3.48
CA PRO A 124 11.07 3.63 3.25
C PRO A 124 11.49 2.34 3.99
N LYS A 125 10.64 1.76 4.84
CA LYS A 125 10.88 0.45 5.48
C LYS A 125 10.16 -0.70 4.78
N GLY A 126 9.46 -0.45 3.66
CA GLY A 126 8.75 -1.48 2.93
C GLY A 126 7.44 -1.85 3.60
N ARG A 127 6.81 -0.90 4.28
CA ARG A 127 5.48 -1.09 4.85
C ARG A 127 4.48 -0.37 3.97
N MET A 128 3.48 -1.10 3.51
CA MET A 128 2.41 -0.56 2.67
C MET A 128 1.22 -0.18 3.53
N TRP A 129 0.76 1.06 3.39
CA TRP A 129 -0.37 1.65 4.06
C TRP A 129 -1.54 1.68 3.08
N VAL A 130 -2.50 0.78 3.27
CA VAL A 130 -3.62 0.54 2.36
C VAL A 130 -4.89 1.17 2.92
N LEU A 131 -5.56 1.99 2.11
CA LEU A 131 -6.87 2.54 2.44
C LEU A 131 -7.97 1.62 1.93
N ASP A 132 -8.80 1.11 2.83
CA ASP A 132 -9.99 0.33 2.49
C ASP A 132 -11.24 1.09 2.94
N SER A 133 -12.01 1.62 2.00
CA SER A 133 -13.20 2.44 2.32
C SER A 133 -14.37 1.59 2.81
N GLY A 134 -14.29 0.26 2.73
CA GLY A 134 -15.30 -0.67 3.26
C GLY A 134 -16.61 -0.73 2.46
N LYS A 135 -16.86 0.21 1.54
CA LYS A 135 -18.03 0.26 0.65
C LYS A 135 -17.66 -0.19 -0.75
N MET A 136 -18.27 -1.27 -1.21
CA MET A 136 -18.18 -1.71 -2.60
C MET A 136 -19.21 -1.01 -3.49
N SER A 137 -18.83 -0.86 -4.76
CA SER A 137 -19.70 -0.49 -5.87
C SER A 137 -20.55 0.77 -5.63
N PRO A 138 -19.95 1.94 -5.34
CA PRO A 138 -20.68 3.21 -5.20
C PRO A 138 -21.54 3.57 -6.42
N LEU A 139 -21.28 2.98 -7.59
CA LEU A 139 -22.05 3.18 -8.82
C LEU A 139 -23.01 2.02 -9.15
N SER A 140 -23.13 0.99 -8.31
CA SER A 140 -24.09 -0.11 -8.50
C SER A 140 -25.47 0.21 -7.91
N VAL A 141 -26.48 -0.50 -8.41
CA VAL A 141 -27.89 -0.33 -8.00
C VAL A 141 -28.15 -0.91 -6.60
N GLU A 142 -27.39 -1.93 -6.18
CA GLU A 142 -27.56 -2.61 -4.89
C GLU A 142 -26.30 -2.48 -4.02
N VAL A 143 -26.47 -2.02 -2.78
CA VAL A 143 -25.40 -1.98 -1.78
C VAL A 143 -25.30 -3.34 -1.10
N LYS A 144 -24.33 -4.16 -1.49
CA LYS A 144 -24.23 -5.56 -1.05
C LYS A 144 -23.64 -5.75 0.35
N THR A 145 -22.62 -4.98 0.73
CA THR A 145 -22.00 -5.07 2.06
C THR A 145 -21.33 -3.75 2.41
N ILE A 146 -21.52 -3.28 3.65
CA ILE A 146 -20.88 -2.07 4.19
C ILE A 146 -19.99 -2.51 5.35
N CYS A 147 -18.68 -2.47 5.14
CA CYS A 147 -17.69 -2.66 6.19
C CYS A 147 -17.21 -1.30 6.73
N PRO A 148 -16.66 -1.26 7.96
CA PRO A 148 -16.01 -0.06 8.48
C PRO A 148 -14.83 0.38 7.58
N PRO A 149 -14.69 1.67 7.27
CA PRO A 149 -13.48 2.18 6.64
C PRO A 149 -12.26 1.92 7.53
N ARG A 150 -11.16 1.46 6.95
CA ARG A 150 -9.96 1.07 7.69
C ARG A 150 -8.68 1.39 6.95
N LEU A 151 -7.62 1.53 7.74
CA LEU A 151 -6.24 1.56 7.30
C LEU A 151 -5.60 0.20 7.65
N VAL A 152 -4.99 -0.45 6.66
CA VAL A 152 -4.26 -1.71 6.86
C VAL A 152 -2.79 -1.48 6.52
N ILE A 153 -1.89 -1.86 7.43
CA ILE A 153 -0.44 -1.80 7.18
C ILE A 153 0.08 -3.22 6.91
N LEU A 154 0.65 -3.43 5.73
CA LEU A 154 1.22 -4.70 5.28
C LEU A 154 2.76 -4.64 5.25
N ASP A 155 3.40 -5.74 5.61
CA ASP A 155 4.86 -5.91 5.55
C ASP A 155 5.29 -6.46 4.18
N LEU A 156 5.89 -5.64 3.32
CA LEU A 156 6.33 -6.08 1.99
C LEU A 156 7.60 -6.92 2.03
N GLU A 157 8.35 -6.89 3.14
CA GLU A 157 9.49 -7.78 3.38
C GLU A 157 9.02 -9.20 3.75
N ASN A 158 7.78 -9.34 4.20
CA ASN A 158 7.18 -10.60 4.63
C ASN A 158 5.87 -10.87 3.89
N GLU A 159 5.94 -10.83 2.56
CA GLU A 159 4.85 -11.23 1.64
C GLU A 159 3.48 -10.59 1.91
N GLY A 160 3.48 -9.38 2.46
CA GLY A 160 2.26 -8.65 2.79
C GLY A 160 1.61 -9.08 4.10
N LYS A 161 2.36 -9.64 5.05
CA LYS A 161 1.87 -9.92 6.40
C LYS A 161 1.27 -8.67 7.02
N VAL A 162 0.07 -8.80 7.59
CA VAL A 162 -0.61 -7.69 8.27
C VAL A 162 0.15 -7.30 9.55
N LEU A 163 0.60 -6.06 9.61
CA LEU A 163 1.26 -5.44 10.77
C LEU A 163 0.27 -4.66 11.65
N ARG A 164 -0.76 -4.07 11.02
CA ARG A 164 -1.77 -3.27 11.69
C ARG A 164 -3.08 -3.30 10.90
N ILE A 165 -4.18 -3.34 11.61
CA ILE A 165 -5.50 -2.94 11.12
C ILE A 165 -5.98 -1.84 12.07
N TYR A 166 -6.39 -0.71 11.50
CA TYR A 166 -7.00 0.39 12.23
C TYR A 166 -8.33 0.72 11.58
N GLU A 167 -9.42 0.39 12.26
CA GLU A 167 -10.77 0.81 11.86
C GLU A 167 -10.98 2.26 12.29
N PHE A 168 -11.37 3.11 11.35
CA PHE A 168 -11.63 4.51 11.65
C PHE A 168 -12.96 4.63 12.42
N PRO A 169 -13.00 5.37 13.53
CA PRO A 169 -14.26 5.67 14.20
C PRO A 169 -15.23 6.40 13.25
N SER A 170 -16.54 6.13 13.36
CA SER A 170 -17.54 6.68 12.43
C SER A 170 -17.58 8.22 12.35
N GLN A 171 -17.19 8.92 13.42
CA GLN A 171 -17.08 10.38 13.44
C GLN A 171 -15.86 10.92 12.67
N VAL A 172 -14.88 10.04 12.42
CA VAL A 172 -13.69 10.31 11.61
C VAL A 172 -13.96 9.88 10.17
N ALA A 173 -14.42 8.65 9.93
CA ALA A 173 -14.81 8.17 8.60
C ALA A 173 -16.20 7.53 8.66
N ARG A 174 -17.20 8.14 8.03
CA ARG A 174 -18.59 7.68 8.08
C ARG A 174 -18.77 6.34 7.36
N HIS A 175 -19.33 5.36 8.05
CA HIS A 175 -19.61 4.06 7.45
C HIS A 175 -20.60 4.20 6.28
N GLY A 176 -20.28 3.60 5.13
CA GLY A 176 -21.15 3.60 3.95
C GLY A 176 -21.11 4.85 3.07
N THR A 177 -20.47 5.94 3.51
CA THR A 177 -20.33 7.18 2.71
C THR A 177 -18.90 7.70 2.59
N ALA A 178 -18.02 7.40 3.55
CA ALA A 178 -16.61 7.79 3.47
C ALA A 178 -15.96 7.25 2.19
N HIS A 179 -15.09 8.07 1.61
CA HIS A 179 -14.29 7.71 0.44
C HIS A 179 -12.85 8.10 0.71
N LEU A 180 -12.09 7.17 1.29
CA LEU A 180 -10.68 7.36 1.60
C LEU A 180 -9.90 7.34 0.28
N ASN A 181 -9.58 8.53 -0.24
CA ASN A 181 -9.12 8.69 -1.60
C ASN A 181 -7.60 8.53 -1.70
N ASP A 182 -6.83 9.45 -1.12
CA ASP A 182 -5.36 9.41 -1.17
C ASP A 182 -4.71 9.54 0.21
N ILE A 183 -3.45 9.12 0.29
CA ILE A 183 -2.64 9.10 1.52
C ILE A 183 -1.23 9.61 1.28
N VAL A 184 -0.72 10.41 2.23
CA VAL A 184 0.71 10.74 2.36
C VAL A 184 1.20 10.47 3.78
N LEU A 185 2.47 10.08 3.91
CA LEU A 185 3.07 9.64 5.16
C LEU A 185 4.10 10.64 5.69
N ASP A 186 4.01 10.93 6.99
CA ASP A 186 4.97 11.73 7.72
C ASP A 186 5.68 10.88 8.77
N HIS A 187 7.01 10.98 8.79
CA HIS A 187 7.86 10.21 9.70
C HIS A 187 7.96 10.87 11.09
N GLU A 188 7.63 12.15 11.18
CA GLU A 188 7.65 12.93 12.42
C GLU A 188 6.64 12.40 13.46
N ASP A 189 6.87 12.74 14.73
CA ASP A 189 5.95 12.47 15.85
C ASP A 189 5.52 11.00 16.02
N GLY A 190 6.41 10.09 15.61
CA GLY A 190 6.18 8.65 15.69
C GLY A 190 5.27 8.10 14.60
N GLY A 191 5.12 8.83 13.48
CA GLY A 191 4.41 8.40 12.29
C GLY A 191 3.00 8.97 12.21
N MET A 192 2.75 9.74 11.16
CA MET A 192 1.43 10.26 10.81
C MET A 192 1.06 9.86 9.39
N ALA A 193 -0.23 9.64 9.17
CA ALA A 193 -0.81 9.58 7.84
C ALA A 193 -1.83 10.70 7.67
N TYR A 194 -1.78 11.39 6.54
CA TYR A 194 -2.78 12.37 6.13
C TYR A 194 -3.55 11.79 4.95
N ILE A 195 -4.86 11.68 5.10
CA ILE A 195 -5.73 10.95 4.19
C ILE A 195 -6.85 11.88 3.73
N THR A 196 -7.07 12.00 2.43
CA THR A 196 -8.22 12.73 1.91
C THR A 196 -9.46 11.86 1.97
N ASP A 197 -10.52 12.38 2.61
CA ASP A 197 -11.84 11.77 2.58
C ASP A 197 -12.72 12.62 1.65
N SER A 198 -13.02 12.07 0.47
CA SER A 198 -13.82 12.72 -0.56
C SER A 198 -15.33 12.49 -0.36
N ASP A 199 -15.76 12.09 0.85
CA ASP A 199 -17.17 12.03 1.22
C ASP A 199 -17.91 13.30 0.76
N ARG A 200 -19.06 13.10 0.10
CA ARG A 200 -19.85 14.17 -0.50
C ARG A 200 -20.35 15.18 0.54
N ASP A 201 -20.78 14.72 1.70
CA ASP A 201 -21.39 15.59 2.71
C ASP A 201 -20.37 16.05 3.76
N ASP A 202 -19.43 15.16 4.11
CA ASP A 202 -18.43 15.36 5.16
C ASP A 202 -16.97 15.25 4.68
N PRO A 203 -16.56 16.00 3.64
CA PRO A 203 -15.20 15.94 3.14
C PRO A 203 -14.21 16.50 4.15
N GLY A 204 -13.00 15.98 4.15
CA GLY A 204 -11.94 16.49 5.01
C GLY A 204 -10.62 15.77 4.85
N ILE A 205 -9.65 16.17 5.67
CA ILE A 205 -8.38 15.46 5.80
C ILE A 205 -8.41 14.70 7.12
N ILE A 206 -8.39 13.37 7.03
CA ILE A 206 -8.21 12.49 8.18
C ILE A 206 -6.73 12.47 8.54
N VAL A 207 -6.45 12.62 9.83
CA VAL A 207 -5.12 12.46 10.41
C VAL A 207 -5.13 11.19 11.23
N TYR A 208 -4.19 10.29 10.96
CA TYR A 208 -3.95 9.09 11.77
C TYR A 208 -2.56 9.15 12.39
N SER A 209 -2.49 8.97 13.71
CA SER A 209 -1.25 8.86 14.46
C SER A 209 -0.93 7.39 14.71
N LEU A 210 0.20 6.93 14.19
CA LEU A 210 0.66 5.55 14.38
C LEU A 210 1.11 5.29 15.83
N SER A 211 1.84 6.24 16.41
CA SER A 211 2.38 6.16 17.76
C SER A 211 1.27 6.08 18.81
N ASN A 212 0.24 6.93 18.67
CA ASN A 212 -0.90 6.96 19.59
C ASN A 212 -2.02 5.99 19.19
N ASN A 213 -1.99 5.48 17.95
CA ASN A 213 -3.05 4.66 17.35
C ASN A 213 -4.43 5.35 17.47
N THR A 214 -4.49 6.64 17.17
CA THR A 214 -5.69 7.48 17.19
C THR A 214 -5.87 8.20 15.86
N SER A 215 -7.09 8.70 15.62
CA SER A 215 -7.39 9.49 14.43
C SER A 215 -8.41 10.58 14.71
N TRP A 216 -8.41 11.60 13.86
CA TRP A 216 -9.37 12.69 13.82
C TRP A 216 -9.51 13.20 12.39
N LYS A 217 -10.57 13.97 12.10
CA LYS A 217 -10.79 14.60 10.78
C LYS A 217 -10.79 16.11 10.93
N VAL A 218 -9.94 16.77 10.15
CA VAL A 218 -9.93 18.22 9.96
C VAL A 218 -10.83 18.56 8.78
N ARG A 219 -11.68 19.58 8.95
CA ARG A 219 -12.68 20.02 7.98
C ARG A 219 -12.51 21.51 7.71
N HIS A 220 -12.63 21.92 6.46
CA HIS A 220 -12.56 23.33 6.07
C HIS A 220 -13.27 23.53 4.71
N ASP A 221 -13.77 24.74 4.43
CA ASP A 221 -14.51 25.02 3.18
C ASP A 221 -13.66 24.87 1.91
N SER A 222 -12.35 25.06 2.01
CA SER A 222 -11.38 24.81 0.92
C SER A 222 -11.36 23.34 0.46
N MET A 223 -11.89 22.42 1.26
CA MET A 223 -11.94 20.98 0.95
C MET A 223 -13.21 20.59 0.20
N ARG A 224 -14.13 21.53 -0.05
CA ARG A 224 -15.36 21.29 -0.81
C ARG A 224 -15.18 21.60 -2.29
N ALA A 225 -15.92 20.88 -3.13
CA ALA A 225 -16.02 21.17 -4.57
C ALA A 225 -16.48 22.62 -4.81
N LYS A 226 -15.90 23.28 -5.82
CA LYS A 226 -16.22 24.65 -6.20
C LYS A 226 -17.09 24.67 -7.47
N PRO A 227 -18.27 25.33 -7.47
CA PRO A 227 -19.24 25.25 -8.56
C PRO A 227 -18.67 25.53 -9.96
N GLU A 228 -17.72 26.45 -10.06
CA GLU A 228 -17.08 26.84 -11.31
C GLU A 228 -16.24 25.74 -11.97
N ALA A 229 -15.89 24.70 -11.22
CA ALA A 229 -15.01 23.61 -11.65
C ALA A 229 -15.69 22.23 -11.65
N VAL A 230 -16.99 22.15 -11.38
CA VAL A 230 -17.74 20.87 -11.37
C VAL A 230 -17.89 20.27 -12.77
N ARG A 231 -17.95 21.12 -13.79
CA ARG A 231 -18.13 20.71 -15.20
C ARG A 231 -16.84 20.88 -15.96
N PHE A 232 -16.36 19.78 -16.53
CA PHE A 232 -15.17 19.76 -17.37
C PHE A 232 -15.24 18.61 -18.38
N MET A 233 -14.31 18.59 -19.32
CA MET A 233 -14.22 17.57 -20.37
C MET A 233 -12.91 16.84 -20.22
N VAL A 234 -12.93 15.51 -20.21
CA VAL A 234 -11.70 14.70 -20.30
C VAL A 234 -11.78 13.88 -21.58
N ALA A 235 -10.80 13.98 -22.47
CA ALA A 235 -10.81 13.28 -23.75
C ALA A 235 -12.16 13.36 -24.51
N LYS A 236 -12.78 14.55 -24.55
CA LYS A 236 -14.11 14.81 -25.14
C LYS A 236 -15.30 14.13 -24.47
N THR A 237 -15.13 13.56 -23.28
CA THR A 237 -16.21 13.03 -22.44
C THR A 237 -16.56 14.04 -21.35
N PRO A 238 -17.83 14.48 -21.22
CA PRO A 238 -18.24 15.42 -20.19
C PRO A 238 -18.27 14.76 -18.81
N ILE A 239 -17.69 15.45 -17.83
CA ILE A 239 -17.80 15.14 -16.41
C ILE A 239 -18.61 16.23 -15.72
N ASN A 240 -19.52 15.82 -14.84
CA ASN A 240 -20.38 16.71 -14.06
C ASN A 240 -20.64 16.09 -12.69
N MET A 241 -19.59 16.02 -11.87
CA MET A 241 -19.67 15.47 -10.52
C MET A 241 -18.90 16.39 -9.56
N PRO A 242 -19.52 16.87 -8.47
CA PRO A 242 -18.81 17.68 -7.49
C PRO A 242 -17.96 16.77 -6.60
N ILE A 243 -16.69 16.61 -6.96
CA ILE A 243 -15.73 15.84 -6.17
C ILE A 243 -14.96 16.82 -5.27
N SER A 244 -15.04 16.54 -3.96
CA SER A 244 -14.40 17.30 -2.87
C SER A 244 -12.88 17.07 -2.85
N VAL A 245 -12.23 17.36 -1.71
CA VAL A 245 -10.79 17.10 -1.49
C VAL A 245 -10.39 15.70 -1.95
N ASP A 246 -9.34 15.64 -2.75
CA ASP A 246 -8.96 14.46 -3.52
C ASP A 246 -7.42 14.34 -3.51
N GLY A 247 -6.74 15.01 -4.44
CA GLY A 247 -5.29 15.06 -4.51
C GLY A 247 -4.64 15.68 -3.28
N ILE A 248 -3.61 15.00 -2.78
CA ILE A 248 -2.80 15.41 -1.63
C ILE A 248 -1.31 15.16 -1.88
N ALA A 249 -0.46 16.08 -1.42
CA ALA A 249 0.99 15.94 -1.44
C ALA A 249 1.60 16.50 -0.16
N LEU A 250 2.71 15.92 0.30
CA LEU A 250 3.42 16.40 1.47
C LEU A 250 4.76 16.99 1.07
N SER A 251 5.12 18.14 1.66
CA SER A 251 6.43 18.77 1.45
C SER A 251 7.60 17.83 1.80
N PRO A 252 8.84 18.05 1.32
CA PRO A 252 9.97 17.15 1.57
C PRO A 252 10.21 16.84 3.05
N ALA A 253 10.81 15.69 3.33
CA ALA A 253 11.23 15.30 4.67
C ALA A 253 12.28 16.23 5.28
N SER A 254 12.96 17.05 4.47
CA SER A 254 13.91 18.06 4.91
C SER A 254 13.28 19.39 5.33
N SER A 255 11.95 19.55 5.18
CA SER A 255 11.26 20.81 5.47
C SER A 255 10.99 20.96 6.96
N THR A 256 11.19 22.16 7.50
CA THR A 256 10.75 22.53 8.85
C THR A 256 9.25 22.81 8.84
N ASP A 257 8.48 22.18 9.74
CA ASP A 257 7.01 22.20 9.75
C ASP A 257 6.42 21.94 8.36
N ARG A 258 6.43 20.65 8.00
CA ARG A 258 6.03 20.18 6.68
C ARG A 258 4.66 20.71 6.30
N GLN A 259 4.43 20.94 5.02
CA GLN A 259 3.16 21.42 4.49
C GLN A 259 2.43 20.30 3.76
N VAL A 260 1.15 20.11 4.08
CA VAL A 260 0.22 19.31 3.28
C VAL A 260 -0.38 20.23 2.23
N TYR A 261 -0.15 19.89 0.96
CA TYR A 261 -0.77 20.51 -0.21
C TYR A 261 -1.96 19.67 -0.62
N TYR A 262 -3.08 20.30 -0.96
CA TYR A 262 -4.27 19.59 -1.37
C TYR A 262 -5.13 20.41 -2.33
N SER A 263 -6.00 19.70 -3.05
CA SER A 263 -7.01 20.29 -3.92
C SER A 263 -8.28 19.45 -3.88
N PRO A 264 -9.47 20.06 -3.81
CA PRO A 264 -10.66 19.40 -4.35
C PRO A 264 -10.47 19.09 -5.83
N LEU A 265 -10.92 17.94 -6.29
CA LEU A 265 -10.81 17.61 -7.71
C LEU A 265 -11.63 18.59 -8.54
N SER A 266 -12.87 18.86 -8.13
CA SER A 266 -13.71 19.89 -8.72
C SER A 266 -13.35 21.29 -8.20
N SER A 267 -12.10 21.72 -8.39
CA SER A 267 -11.62 23.05 -8.02
C SER A 267 -10.39 23.46 -8.84
N PHE A 268 -10.30 24.75 -9.19
CA PHE A 268 -9.06 25.31 -9.73
C PHE A 268 -8.06 25.68 -8.65
N HIS A 269 -8.45 25.74 -7.38
CA HIS A 269 -7.59 26.26 -6.32
C HIS A 269 -6.64 25.18 -5.78
N LEU A 270 -5.38 25.57 -5.51
CA LEU A 270 -4.42 24.76 -4.77
C LEU A 270 -4.27 25.37 -3.37
N TYR A 271 -4.37 24.53 -2.34
CA TYR A 271 -4.25 24.95 -0.95
C TYR A 271 -3.06 24.27 -0.26
N SER A 272 -2.62 24.87 0.84
CA SER A 272 -1.70 24.21 1.79
C SER A 272 -2.09 24.48 3.23
N ILE A 273 -1.76 23.54 4.11
CA ILE A 273 -1.88 23.67 5.57
C ILE A 273 -0.64 23.05 6.25
N PRO A 274 -0.08 23.67 7.31
CA PRO A 274 1.02 23.10 8.06
C PRO A 274 0.65 21.79 8.76
N THR A 275 1.58 20.83 8.82
CA THR A 275 1.36 19.57 9.54
C THR A 275 1.23 19.80 11.03
N SER A 276 1.93 20.78 11.62
CA SER A 276 1.77 21.17 13.03
C SER A 276 0.31 21.47 13.40
N VAL A 277 -0.42 22.16 12.51
CA VAL A 277 -1.83 22.50 12.69
C VAL A 277 -2.71 21.27 12.55
N LEU A 278 -2.48 20.43 11.53
CA LEU A 278 -3.21 19.16 11.37
C LEU A 278 -3.01 18.24 12.58
N LYS A 279 -1.78 18.16 13.10
CA LYS A 279 -1.38 17.37 14.28
C LYS A 279 -2.05 17.84 15.57
N SER A 280 -2.33 19.14 15.69
CA SER A 280 -2.90 19.74 16.91
C SER A 280 -4.35 19.34 17.20
N ASN A 281 -5.06 18.78 16.21
CA ASN A 281 -6.49 18.46 16.30
C ASN A 281 -7.34 19.67 16.75
N THR A 282 -6.96 20.88 16.34
CA THR A 282 -7.75 22.09 16.57
C THR A 282 -9.00 22.08 15.70
N SER A 283 -10.10 22.59 16.24
CA SER A 283 -11.39 22.64 15.54
C SER A 283 -11.44 23.71 14.45
N ASN A 284 -10.70 24.81 14.62
CA ASN A 284 -10.66 25.92 13.67
C ASN A 284 -9.25 26.03 13.06
N VAL A 285 -9.18 25.93 11.74
CA VAL A 285 -7.95 25.98 10.95
C VAL A 285 -7.94 27.14 9.95
N ASP A 286 -8.93 28.03 9.97
CA ASP A 286 -9.16 29.05 8.94
C ASP A 286 -7.93 29.95 8.72
N GLU A 287 -7.29 30.39 9.80
CA GLU A 287 -6.09 31.26 9.75
C GLU A 287 -4.83 30.54 9.21
N HIS A 288 -4.86 29.20 9.14
CA HIS A 288 -3.72 28.38 8.75
C HIS A 288 -3.85 27.81 7.33
N VAL A 289 -5.06 27.78 6.77
CA VAL A 289 -5.28 27.37 5.38
C VAL A 289 -4.82 28.49 4.44
N LYS A 290 -3.86 28.18 3.58
CA LYS A 290 -3.35 29.12 2.57
C LYS A 290 -3.81 28.69 1.19
N GLU A 291 -4.44 29.60 0.46
CA GLU A 291 -4.61 29.46 -0.98
C GLU A 291 -3.31 29.89 -1.69
N LEU A 292 -2.71 28.96 -2.44
CA LEU A 292 -1.44 29.20 -3.13
C LEU A 292 -1.65 29.79 -4.54
N GLY A 293 -2.78 29.48 -5.16
CA GLY A 293 -3.17 30.03 -6.44
C GLY A 293 -4.08 29.08 -7.24
N ARG A 294 -4.31 29.44 -8.50
CA ARG A 294 -5.22 28.74 -9.40
C ARG A 294 -4.47 27.91 -10.44
N LYS A 295 -4.83 26.64 -10.54
CA LYS A 295 -4.47 25.70 -11.60
C LYS A 295 -5.31 26.02 -12.84
N ILE A 296 -4.82 25.61 -14.02
CA ILE A 296 -5.56 25.79 -15.27
C ILE A 296 -6.67 24.75 -15.48
N SER A 297 -6.69 23.69 -14.67
CA SER A 297 -7.65 22.59 -14.74
C SER A 297 -7.84 21.92 -13.36
N GLN A 298 -8.84 21.04 -13.28
CA GLN A 298 -9.09 20.09 -12.21
C GLN A 298 -7.90 19.14 -12.04
N THR A 299 -7.66 18.71 -10.80
CA THR A 299 -6.55 17.83 -10.44
C THR A 299 -7.07 16.69 -9.61
N ASP A 300 -6.72 15.49 -10.03
CA ASP A 300 -6.86 14.27 -9.25
C ASP A 300 -5.53 14.03 -8.53
N GLY A 301 -4.59 13.33 -9.15
CA GLY A 301 -3.28 13.04 -8.59
C GLY A 301 -2.41 14.24 -8.23
N MET A 302 -1.73 14.12 -7.09
CA MET A 302 -0.65 15.00 -6.67
C MET A 302 0.49 14.22 -6.01
N MET A 303 1.73 14.66 -6.20
CA MET A 303 2.88 14.15 -5.43
C MET A 303 4.02 15.15 -5.42
N MET A 304 4.79 15.18 -4.32
CA MET A 304 6.02 15.96 -4.25
C MET A 304 7.28 15.09 -4.26
N SER A 305 8.34 15.62 -4.86
CA SER A 305 9.69 15.05 -4.80
C SER A 305 10.45 15.49 -3.54
N ALA A 306 11.55 14.81 -3.22
CA ALA A 306 12.47 15.19 -2.14
C ALA A 306 13.06 16.61 -2.30
N LYS A 307 13.07 17.17 -3.52
CA LYS A 307 13.57 18.52 -3.80
C LYS A 307 12.49 19.62 -3.74
N GLY A 308 11.25 19.27 -3.43
CA GLY A 308 10.16 20.24 -3.35
C GLY A 308 9.52 20.59 -4.69
N VAL A 309 9.70 19.76 -5.71
CA VAL A 309 8.91 19.86 -6.94
C VAL A 309 7.60 19.13 -6.75
N LEU A 310 6.49 19.87 -6.79
CA LEU A 310 5.12 19.36 -6.81
C LEU A 310 4.76 18.96 -8.24
N TYR A 311 4.21 17.77 -8.43
CA TYR A 311 3.64 17.28 -9.68
C TYR A 311 2.15 17.06 -9.49
N PHE A 312 1.36 17.37 -10.51
CA PHE A 312 -0.09 17.26 -10.45
C PHE A 312 -0.71 17.08 -11.83
N GLY A 313 -1.83 16.36 -11.87
CA GLY A 313 -2.65 16.17 -13.07
C GLY A 313 -3.48 17.40 -13.43
N LEU A 314 -3.79 17.56 -14.72
CA LEU A 314 -4.67 18.58 -15.28
C LEU A 314 -5.68 17.89 -16.20
N LEU A 315 -6.82 17.48 -15.63
CA LEU A 315 -7.76 16.56 -16.26
C LEU A 315 -8.36 17.11 -17.56
N ALA A 316 -8.75 18.38 -17.59
CA ALA A 316 -9.35 18.99 -18.79
C ALA A 316 -8.36 19.28 -19.91
N ASP A 317 -7.07 19.23 -19.59
CA ASP A 317 -5.97 19.50 -20.51
C ASP A 317 -5.27 18.22 -20.99
N ASP A 318 -5.70 17.04 -20.49
CA ASP A 318 -5.05 15.73 -20.66
C ASP A 318 -3.53 15.82 -20.43
N ALA A 319 -3.14 16.40 -19.29
CA ALA A 319 -1.76 16.84 -19.03
C ALA A 319 -1.27 16.61 -17.60
N VAL A 320 0.05 16.61 -17.45
CA VAL A 320 0.76 16.67 -16.17
C VAL A 320 1.52 18.00 -16.10
N ALA A 321 1.41 18.67 -14.97
CA ALA A 321 2.14 19.89 -14.65
C ALA A 321 3.04 19.70 -13.44
N MET A 322 3.95 20.65 -13.26
CA MET A 322 4.80 20.74 -12.09
C MET A 322 4.92 22.17 -11.58
N TRP A 323 5.30 22.30 -10.31
CA TRP A 323 5.69 23.55 -9.67
C TRP A 323 6.88 23.31 -8.74
N ASP A 324 7.98 24.04 -8.96
CA ASP A 324 9.13 24.03 -8.04
C ASP A 324 8.91 25.06 -6.93
N THR A 325 8.62 24.57 -5.72
CA THR A 325 8.29 25.40 -4.56
C THR A 325 9.48 26.21 -4.02
N LYS A 326 10.72 25.87 -4.40
CA LYS A 326 11.94 26.53 -3.91
C LYS A 326 12.48 27.56 -4.89
N GLN A 327 12.27 27.34 -6.19
CA GLN A 327 12.86 28.18 -7.24
C GLN A 327 11.94 29.31 -7.73
N THR A 328 10.67 29.31 -7.36
CA THR A 328 9.69 30.25 -7.90
C THR A 328 9.03 31.06 -6.79
N ALA A 329 8.73 32.33 -7.07
CA ALA A 329 8.18 33.24 -6.08
C ALA A 329 6.72 32.92 -5.70
N SER A 330 5.95 32.32 -6.61
CA SER A 330 4.56 31.92 -6.36
C SER A 330 4.13 30.77 -7.27
N PHE A 331 3.07 30.07 -6.88
CA PHE A 331 2.45 29.02 -7.69
C PHE A 331 1.97 29.56 -9.04
N ALA A 332 1.33 30.73 -9.04
CA ALA A 332 0.70 31.32 -10.22
C ALA A 332 1.68 31.53 -11.39
N THR A 333 2.92 31.95 -11.11
CA THR A 333 3.95 32.17 -12.13
C THR A 333 4.93 31.00 -12.27
N GLY A 334 4.96 30.09 -11.29
CA GLY A 334 5.91 28.98 -11.24
C GLY A 334 5.40 27.65 -11.79
N GLN A 335 4.09 27.47 -11.92
CA GLN A 335 3.53 26.24 -12.49
C GLN A 335 3.78 26.14 -14.00
N ARG A 336 4.05 24.93 -14.50
CA ARG A 336 4.22 24.67 -15.94
C ARG A 336 3.80 23.25 -16.32
N VAL A 337 3.21 23.12 -17.51
CA VAL A 337 2.91 21.82 -18.12
C VAL A 337 4.21 21.15 -18.55
N ILE A 338 4.40 19.88 -18.20
CA ILE A 338 5.58 19.09 -18.57
C ILE A 338 5.27 17.96 -19.54
N SER A 339 4.00 17.58 -19.65
CA SER A 339 3.53 16.59 -20.59
C SER A 339 2.07 16.83 -20.91
N ARG A 340 1.71 16.71 -22.18
CA ARG A 340 0.33 16.78 -22.67
C ARG A 340 0.16 15.79 -23.80
N ASP A 341 -0.80 14.88 -23.66
CA ASP A 341 -1.09 13.85 -24.66
C ASP A 341 -2.55 13.40 -24.52
N HIS A 342 -3.39 13.81 -25.48
CA HIS A 342 -4.85 13.58 -25.46
C HIS A 342 -5.25 12.09 -25.57
N GLU A 343 -4.31 11.19 -25.88
CA GLU A 343 -4.54 9.74 -25.88
C GLU A 343 -3.96 9.06 -24.64
N ARG A 344 -2.77 9.49 -24.21
CA ARG A 344 -1.99 8.79 -23.18
C ARG A 344 -2.05 9.43 -21.80
N MET A 345 -2.56 10.64 -21.66
CA MET A 345 -2.56 11.43 -20.41
C MET A 345 -3.95 11.92 -20.02
N GLN A 346 -5.00 11.17 -20.39
CA GLN A 346 -6.40 11.57 -20.20
C GLN A 346 -6.75 11.80 -18.73
N TRP A 347 -6.41 10.84 -17.85
CA TRP A 347 -6.68 10.96 -16.43
C TRP A 347 -5.44 10.59 -15.61
N PRO A 348 -4.53 11.53 -15.36
CA PRO A 348 -3.38 11.32 -14.47
C PRO A 348 -3.86 11.19 -13.02
N ASP A 349 -3.92 9.95 -12.55
CA ASP A 349 -4.57 9.54 -11.31
C ASP A 349 -3.55 9.47 -10.17
N THR A 350 -2.66 8.47 -10.17
CA THR A 350 -1.66 8.34 -9.09
C THR A 350 -0.24 8.52 -9.58
N PHE A 351 0.58 9.22 -8.79
CA PHE A 351 2.01 9.35 -9.01
C PHE A 351 2.83 8.48 -8.05
N ALA A 352 4.03 8.07 -8.48
CA ALA A 352 4.95 7.29 -7.66
C ALA A 352 6.42 7.52 -8.05
N TYR A 353 7.31 7.26 -7.10
CA TYR A 353 8.74 7.13 -7.35
C TYR A 353 9.19 5.70 -7.09
N ASP A 354 10.12 5.20 -7.88
CA ASP A 354 10.91 4.02 -7.52
C ASP A 354 12.21 4.41 -6.78
N ALA A 355 12.96 3.40 -6.36
CA ALA A 355 14.22 3.60 -5.63
C ALA A 355 15.33 4.25 -6.49
N ASP A 356 15.23 4.13 -7.82
CA ASP A 356 16.21 4.61 -8.80
C ASP A 356 15.95 6.05 -9.27
N GLY A 357 14.89 6.68 -8.74
CA GLY A 357 14.52 8.06 -9.06
C GLY A 357 13.83 8.20 -10.42
N ASN A 358 13.15 7.14 -10.88
CA ASN A 358 12.16 7.25 -11.94
C ASN A 358 10.83 7.71 -11.35
N PHE A 359 10.15 8.58 -12.09
CA PHE A 359 8.86 9.13 -11.75
C PHE A 359 7.78 8.52 -12.63
N TYR A 360 6.77 7.91 -12.00
CA TYR A 360 5.69 7.23 -12.67
C TYR A 360 4.38 7.95 -12.45
N CYS A 361 3.49 7.77 -13.42
CA CYS A 361 2.10 8.18 -13.35
C CYS A 361 1.23 7.03 -13.87
N VAL A 362 0.15 6.70 -13.15
CA VAL A 362 -0.97 5.97 -13.72
C VAL A 362 -1.84 6.97 -14.47
N THR A 363 -2.09 6.67 -15.73
CA THR A 363 -3.09 7.39 -16.52
C THR A 363 -4.18 6.40 -16.91
N ASN A 364 -5.42 6.67 -16.50
CA ASN A 364 -6.55 5.81 -16.83
C ASN A 364 -7.58 6.55 -17.70
N SER A 365 -8.68 5.87 -18.00
CA SER A 365 -9.84 6.42 -18.70
C SER A 365 -11.07 6.44 -17.78
N LEU A 366 -10.92 6.90 -16.53
CA LEU A 366 -12.01 6.93 -15.53
C LEU A 366 -13.26 7.64 -16.05
N GLN A 367 -13.13 8.66 -16.91
CA GLN A 367 -14.26 9.30 -17.58
C GLN A 367 -15.16 8.31 -18.35
N ASN A 368 -14.59 7.26 -18.93
CA ASN A 368 -15.32 6.22 -19.64
C ASN A 368 -15.94 5.20 -18.68
N ILE A 369 -15.29 4.91 -17.54
CA ILE A 369 -15.88 4.10 -16.47
C ILE A 369 -17.13 4.80 -15.93
N LEU A 370 -17.02 6.08 -15.59
CA LEU A 370 -18.10 6.91 -15.04
C LEU A 370 -19.29 7.05 -16.01
N THR A 371 -19.04 7.04 -17.31
CA THR A 371 -20.08 7.23 -18.35
C THR A 371 -20.53 5.94 -19.03
N ASN A 372 -20.06 4.76 -18.58
CA ASN A 372 -20.34 3.45 -19.19
C ASN A 372 -19.91 3.35 -20.67
N ARG A 373 -18.72 3.87 -21.01
CA ARG A 373 -18.17 3.95 -22.37
C ARG A 373 -16.82 3.24 -22.55
N VAL A 374 -16.43 2.37 -21.63
CA VAL A 374 -15.16 1.64 -21.74
C VAL A 374 -15.19 0.72 -22.96
N ASN A 375 -14.19 0.85 -23.83
CA ASN A 375 -13.96 -0.05 -24.96
C ASN A 375 -12.73 -0.91 -24.67
N THR A 376 -12.94 -2.19 -24.36
CA THR A 376 -11.86 -3.13 -23.98
C THR A 376 -10.99 -3.57 -25.16
N SER A 377 -11.29 -3.16 -26.39
CA SER A 377 -10.45 -3.41 -27.57
C SER A 377 -9.33 -2.37 -27.77
N ILE A 378 -9.32 -1.28 -27.00
CA ILE A 378 -8.29 -0.23 -27.08
C ILE A 378 -7.61 -0.01 -25.72
N PRO A 379 -6.36 0.46 -25.67
CA PRO A 379 -5.67 0.72 -24.40
C PRO A 379 -6.37 1.82 -23.57
N ASN A 380 -6.83 1.47 -22.37
CA ASN A 380 -7.54 2.34 -21.42
C ASN A 380 -6.66 2.73 -20.22
N TYR A 381 -5.66 1.93 -19.88
CA TYR A 381 -4.87 2.10 -18.66
C TYR A 381 -3.39 2.05 -19.01
N ARG A 382 -2.60 2.99 -18.48
CA ARG A 382 -1.16 3.05 -18.75
C ARG A 382 -0.40 3.40 -17.49
N VAL A 383 0.80 2.83 -17.39
CA VAL A 383 1.84 3.31 -16.48
C VAL A 383 2.88 3.98 -17.34
N VAL A 384 3.01 5.29 -17.15
CA VAL A 384 3.96 6.14 -17.88
C VAL A 384 5.09 6.57 -16.95
N ARG A 385 6.30 6.70 -17.49
CA ARG A 385 7.52 6.98 -16.72
C ARG A 385 8.34 8.11 -17.33
N ALA A 386 8.83 9.02 -16.51
CA ALA A 386 9.89 9.97 -16.82
C ALA A 386 11.05 9.82 -15.83
N ARG A 387 12.27 10.20 -16.22
CA ARG A 387 13.41 10.19 -15.29
C ARG A 387 13.60 11.57 -14.68
N THR A 388 13.60 11.63 -13.34
CA THR A 388 13.87 12.87 -12.61
C THR A 388 15.19 12.81 -11.84
N GLY A 389 15.68 11.60 -11.52
CA GLY A 389 16.89 11.38 -10.74
C GLY A 389 16.76 11.85 -9.29
N VAL A 390 15.54 11.95 -8.78
CA VAL A 390 15.24 12.31 -7.38
C VAL A 390 14.25 11.32 -6.78
N LYS A 391 14.28 11.17 -5.46
CA LYS A 391 13.33 10.35 -4.71
C LYS A 391 12.06 11.13 -4.33
N SER A 392 11.08 10.42 -3.76
CA SER A 392 9.84 11.01 -3.24
C SER A 392 10.07 11.92 -2.05
N TYR A 393 9.03 12.68 -1.69
CA TYR A 393 8.96 13.52 -0.49
C TYR A 393 9.33 12.81 0.84
N GLN A 394 9.33 11.48 0.88
CA GLN A 394 9.67 10.69 2.07
C GLN A 394 11.18 10.61 2.33
N TYR A 395 12.02 11.01 1.38
CA TYR A 395 13.48 11.01 1.48
C TYR A 395 14.03 12.42 1.65
N LEU A 396 15.21 12.52 2.25
CA LEU A 396 16.03 13.72 2.27
C LEU A 396 16.62 13.99 0.87
N GLU A 397 17.11 15.21 0.64
CA GLU A 397 17.66 15.60 -0.67
C GLU A 397 18.89 14.80 -1.10
N ASP A 398 19.64 14.27 -0.14
CA ASP A 398 20.78 13.37 -0.37
C ASP A 398 20.36 11.93 -0.71
N GLY A 399 19.06 11.64 -0.73
CA GLY A 399 18.48 10.34 -1.05
C GLY A 399 18.41 9.36 0.12
N THR A 400 18.85 9.76 1.32
CA THR A 400 18.68 8.98 2.55
C THR A 400 17.25 9.10 3.09
N ALA A 401 16.77 8.07 3.76
CA ALA A 401 15.49 8.12 4.45
C ALA A 401 15.69 8.64 5.88
N PRO A 402 14.83 9.54 6.39
CA PRO A 402 14.86 9.90 7.79
C PRO A 402 14.48 8.68 8.65
N LYS A 403 14.73 8.76 9.96
CA LYS A 403 14.35 7.70 10.90
C LYS A 403 12.84 7.45 10.81
N GLN A 404 12.49 6.25 10.41
CA GLN A 404 11.09 5.84 10.29
C GLN A 404 10.53 5.41 11.66
N PRO A 405 9.22 5.60 11.90
CA PRO A 405 8.59 5.19 13.14
C PRO A 405 8.57 3.66 13.27
N GLU A 406 8.64 3.14 14.49
CA GLU A 406 8.41 1.72 14.73
C GLU A 406 6.91 1.45 14.91
N ILE A 407 6.41 0.35 14.37
CA ILE A 407 5.03 -0.08 14.66
C ILE A 407 5.09 -0.81 16.00
N PRO A 408 4.43 -0.31 17.06
CA PRO A 408 4.42 -0.99 18.34
C PRO A 408 3.81 -2.38 18.16
N THR A 409 4.54 -3.44 18.49
CA THR A 409 3.96 -4.79 18.57
C THR A 409 2.77 -4.76 19.54
N SER A 410 1.64 -5.37 19.13
CA SER A 410 0.44 -5.43 19.97
C SER A 410 0.80 -5.94 21.38
N LEU A 411 0.12 -5.43 22.41
CA LEU A 411 0.34 -5.82 23.80
C LEU A 411 0.28 -7.36 23.98
N ALA A 412 -0.55 -8.04 23.18
CA ALA A 412 -0.67 -9.49 23.12
C ALA A 412 0.66 -10.21 22.80
N ASN A 413 1.47 -9.67 21.88
CA ASN A 413 2.78 -10.24 21.56
C ASN A 413 3.82 -9.98 22.66
N ARG A 414 3.71 -8.86 23.38
CA ARG A 414 4.60 -8.59 24.53
C ARG A 414 4.29 -9.51 25.70
N ILE A 415 3.02 -9.79 25.97
CA ILE A 415 2.60 -10.74 27.01
C ILE A 415 3.03 -12.16 26.61
N SER A 416 2.78 -12.58 25.36
CA SER A 416 3.20 -13.90 24.88
C SER A 416 4.73 -14.07 25.00
N LEU A 417 5.53 -13.10 24.55
CA LEU A 417 6.99 -13.18 24.65
C LEU A 417 7.48 -13.18 26.11
N ALA A 418 6.88 -12.36 26.97
CA ALA A 418 7.22 -12.32 28.40
C ALA A 418 6.83 -13.61 29.13
N VAL A 419 5.68 -14.21 28.79
CA VAL A 419 5.22 -15.51 29.32
C VAL A 419 6.12 -16.63 28.82
N THR A 420 6.51 -16.64 27.54
CA THR A 420 7.43 -17.64 26.98
C THR A 420 8.82 -17.52 27.60
N VAL A 421 9.37 -16.32 27.74
CA VAL A 421 10.66 -16.10 28.41
C VAL A 421 10.57 -16.48 29.90
N GLY A 422 9.47 -16.13 30.58
CA GLY A 422 9.22 -16.53 31.95
C GLY A 422 9.16 -18.05 32.12
N LEU A 423 8.47 -18.77 31.23
CA LEU A 423 8.39 -20.23 31.22
C LEU A 423 9.75 -20.89 30.95
N ILE A 424 10.55 -20.36 30.02
CA ILE A 424 11.90 -20.86 29.74
C ILE A 424 12.81 -20.70 30.96
N ILE A 425 12.77 -19.53 31.62
CA ILE A 425 13.54 -19.28 32.84
C ILE A 425 13.09 -20.23 33.95
N LEU A 426 11.79 -20.44 34.12
CA LEU A 426 11.24 -21.33 35.15
C LEU A 426 11.66 -22.79 34.89
N LEU A 427 11.61 -23.25 33.64
CA LEU A 427 12.10 -24.58 33.24
C LEU A 427 13.61 -24.72 33.49
N ALA A 428 14.41 -23.70 33.21
CA ALA A 428 15.84 -23.71 33.50
C ALA A 428 16.11 -23.85 35.01
N PHE A 429 15.35 -23.15 35.86
CA PHE A 429 15.46 -23.30 37.32
C PHE A 429 15.04 -24.68 37.82
N VAL A 430 13.97 -25.27 37.27
CA VAL A 430 13.54 -26.63 37.62
C VAL A 430 14.59 -27.67 37.24
N VAL A 431 15.12 -27.60 36.02
CA VAL A 431 16.20 -28.49 35.55
C VAL A 431 17.45 -28.34 36.41
N GLN A 432 17.82 -27.11 36.79
CA GLN A 432 18.97 -26.86 37.65
C GLN A 432 18.75 -27.35 39.09
N ALA A 433 17.54 -27.27 39.62
CA ALA A 433 17.19 -27.82 40.92
C ALA A 433 17.25 -29.35 40.92
N GLU A 434 16.79 -30.02 39.87
CA GLU A 434 16.89 -31.48 39.71
C GLU A 434 18.34 -31.96 39.56
N LEU A 435 19.17 -31.23 38.78
CA LEU A 435 20.60 -31.51 38.66
C LEU A 435 21.35 -31.33 40.00
N SER A 436 20.92 -30.38 40.84
CA SER A 436 21.50 -30.14 42.17
C SER A 436 21.05 -31.17 43.21
N ALA A 437 19.87 -31.78 43.03
CA ALA A 437 19.37 -32.85 43.89
C ALA A 437 19.96 -34.24 43.55
N ALA A 438 20.55 -34.39 42.37
CA ALA A 438 21.06 -35.67 41.85
C ALA A 438 22.53 -35.96 42.19
N THR A 439 23.23 -35.13 42.98
CA THR A 439 24.60 -35.45 43.43
C THR A 439 24.59 -36.36 44.68
N PRO A 440 25.10 -37.61 44.62
CA PRO A 440 25.26 -38.44 45.80
C PRO A 440 26.54 -38.06 46.54
N SER A 441 26.46 -37.87 47.85
CA SER A 441 27.62 -37.77 48.73
C SER A 441 28.38 -39.10 48.74
N ARG A 442 29.70 -39.05 48.52
CA ARG A 442 30.61 -40.19 48.67
C ARG A 442 31.41 -39.99 49.95
N SER A 443 31.26 -40.91 50.90
CA SER A 443 32.28 -41.23 51.90
C SER A 443 32.15 -42.70 52.30
N HIS A 444 33.03 -43.55 51.78
CA HIS A 444 33.97 -44.33 52.59
C HIS A 444 34.85 -45.19 51.68
N ILE A 445 36.15 -45.13 52.01
CA ILE A 445 37.30 -45.83 51.44
C ILE A 445 37.29 -47.28 51.93
N ILE A 446 37.48 -48.26 51.03
CA ILE A 446 38.27 -49.48 51.29
C ILE A 446 38.93 -49.89 49.96
N ASP A 447 40.27 -49.89 49.95
CA ASP A 447 41.11 -50.54 48.95
C ASP A 447 41.05 -52.06 49.10
N LEU A 448 40.94 -52.79 47.98
CA LEU A 448 41.47 -54.15 47.85
C LEU A 448 41.62 -54.50 46.36
N GLU A 449 42.84 -54.90 46.05
CA GLU A 449 43.37 -55.24 44.74
C GLU A 449 43.08 -56.72 44.39
N LEU A 450 43.25 -57.05 43.10
CA LEU A 450 43.47 -58.36 42.46
C LEU A 450 42.32 -59.11 41.76
N THR A 451 42.60 -59.31 40.46
CA THR A 451 42.34 -60.48 39.57
C THR A 451 41.01 -60.63 38.81
N SER A 452 41.14 -60.67 37.49
CA SER A 452 40.22 -61.25 36.48
C SER A 452 40.26 -62.80 36.49
N PRO A 453 39.54 -63.59 35.63
CA PRO A 453 38.51 -63.28 34.62
C PRO A 453 37.28 -64.26 34.61
N MET A 454 36.39 -64.07 33.61
CA MET A 454 35.56 -65.09 32.90
C MET A 454 34.21 -65.62 33.46
N GLU A 455 33.30 -65.80 32.49
CA GLU A 455 32.12 -66.71 32.39
C GLU A 455 30.68 -66.25 32.72
N THR A 456 29.94 -65.94 31.64
CA THR A 456 28.68 -66.53 31.15
C THR A 456 27.78 -67.37 32.09
N ILE A 457 26.46 -67.09 32.14
CA ILE A 457 25.30 -67.98 31.82
C ILE A 457 23.96 -67.53 32.50
N LYS A 458 22.95 -67.30 31.62
CA LYS A 458 21.49 -67.59 31.61
C LYS A 458 20.54 -67.48 32.85
N SER A 459 19.29 -67.11 32.48
CA SER A 459 17.96 -67.64 32.92
C SER A 459 17.23 -66.85 34.02
N ALA A 460 16.14 -66.12 33.70
CA ALA A 460 14.68 -66.46 33.87
C ALA A 460 14.26 -66.54 35.36
N SER A 461 13.14 -66.02 35.89
CA SER A 461 11.72 -65.91 35.50
C SER A 461 11.01 -65.11 36.63
N GLU A 462 9.94 -64.34 36.44
CA GLU A 462 8.50 -64.63 36.71
C GLU A 462 7.83 -63.24 36.87
N ILE A 463 6.86 -62.78 36.06
CA ILE A 463 5.40 -63.01 36.01
C ILE A 463 4.65 -62.95 37.36
N LYS A 464 3.80 -61.91 37.51
CA LYS A 464 2.41 -61.93 38.02
C LYS A 464 1.76 -60.56 37.67
N THR A 465 0.91 -60.44 36.63
CA THR A 465 -0.58 -60.59 36.61
C THR A 465 -1.30 -59.72 37.65
N LEU A 466 -2.38 -58.96 37.45
CA LEU A 466 -3.53 -58.77 36.52
C LEU A 466 -4.45 -57.70 37.24
N PRO A 467 -5.73 -57.36 36.89
CA PRO A 467 -6.53 -57.39 35.64
C PRO A 467 -7.21 -56.01 35.29
N VAL A 468 -7.52 -55.67 34.02
CA VAL A 468 -8.79 -55.88 33.21
C VAL A 468 -9.99 -55.03 33.69
N ARG A 469 -10.73 -54.22 32.88
CA ARG A 469 -11.66 -54.56 31.75
C ARG A 469 -12.18 -53.24 31.11
N LEU A 470 -12.23 -52.92 29.80
CA LEU A 470 -12.82 -53.50 28.55
C LEU A 470 -14.33 -53.24 28.29
N HIS A 471 -14.62 -52.51 27.20
CA HIS A 471 -15.65 -52.76 26.15
C HIS A 471 -15.43 -51.73 25.01
N ASP A 472 -14.98 -52.11 23.80
CA ASP A 472 -15.64 -52.78 22.65
C ASP A 472 -16.25 -51.79 21.64
N PHE A 473 -15.73 -51.77 20.41
CA PHE A 473 -16.48 -52.09 19.18
C PHE A 473 -15.54 -52.31 17.96
N LYS A 474 -15.79 -53.42 17.26
CA LYS A 474 -15.21 -53.92 15.99
C LYS A 474 -15.62 -53.05 14.79
N GLY A 475 -14.97 -53.06 13.61
CA GLY A 475 -13.88 -53.90 13.13
C GLY A 475 -13.49 -53.67 11.65
N LYS A 476 -12.35 -54.28 11.30
CA LYS A 476 -11.91 -54.91 10.03
C LYS A 476 -12.10 -54.23 8.66
N LEU A 477 -10.98 -54.01 7.95
CA LEU A 477 -10.67 -54.63 6.64
C LEU A 477 -9.15 -54.68 6.39
N GLU A 478 -8.71 -55.74 5.71
CA GLU A 478 -7.38 -56.33 5.69
C GLU A 478 -6.34 -55.67 4.76
N GLU A 479 -5.06 -55.87 5.11
CA GLU A 479 -3.86 -55.65 4.30
C GLU A 479 -3.75 -56.67 3.15
N VAL A 480 -3.20 -56.24 2.01
CA VAL A 480 -2.21 -57.05 1.27
C VAL A 480 -1.04 -56.14 0.87
N LYS A 481 0.15 -56.48 1.38
CA LYS A 481 1.45 -55.93 1.02
C LYS A 481 2.01 -56.64 -0.22
N HIS A 482 2.63 -55.90 -1.13
CA HIS A 482 3.88 -56.36 -1.76
C HIS A 482 4.81 -55.18 -2.07
N VAL A 483 6.01 -55.27 -1.49
CA VAL A 483 7.17 -54.41 -1.71
C VAL A 483 7.95 -54.94 -2.92
N THR A 484 8.46 -54.07 -3.79
CA THR A 484 9.77 -54.24 -4.45
C THR A 484 10.37 -52.87 -4.82
N LEU A 485 11.66 -52.76 -4.55
CA LEU A 485 12.55 -51.60 -4.63
C LEU A 485 13.16 -51.36 -6.04
N LEU A 486 13.66 -50.13 -6.22
CA LEU A 486 14.86 -49.70 -6.99
C LEU A 486 14.81 -49.70 -8.53
N ARG A 487 14.95 -48.53 -9.18
CA ARG A 487 16.21 -47.81 -9.48
C ARG A 487 16.01 -46.60 -10.42
N CYS A 488 16.83 -45.57 -10.19
CA CYS A 488 17.08 -44.42 -11.07
C CYS A 488 17.67 -44.81 -12.43
N ARG A 489 17.38 -44.04 -13.49
CA ARG A 489 18.42 -43.59 -14.44
C ARG A 489 18.03 -42.31 -15.17
N VAL A 490 19.00 -41.39 -15.13
CA VAL A 490 19.14 -40.17 -15.92
C VAL A 490 19.36 -40.52 -17.39
N GLN A 491 18.77 -39.75 -18.29
CA GLN A 491 19.38 -39.34 -19.56
C GLN A 491 18.88 -37.95 -19.96
#